data_AF-A0A2X3K0T6-F1
#
_entry.id   AF-A0A2X3K0T6-F1
#
_cell.length_a   1.000
_cell.length_b   1.000
_cell.length_c   1.000
_cell.angle_alpha   90.00
_cell.angle_beta   90.00
_cell.angle_gamma   90.00
#
_symmetry.space_group_name_H-M   'P 1'
#
loop_
_entity.id
_entity.type
_entity.pdbx_description
1 polymer ?
#
loop_
_entity_poly.entity_id
_entity_poly.type
_entity_poly.pdbx_seq_one_letter_code
_entity_poly.pdbx_strand_id
1 'polypeptide(L)'
;MIKNIYCSLSVLIIGCASAYAVEFNKDLIEAEDRENVNLSQFETDGQLPVGKYSLNALINNKRTPIHLDLQWVLIDNQTAVCLTPEQLTLLGFTDEIIEVAQQNLIDGCYPIEKEKQITTYLDKGKMQLSISAPQAWLKYKDANWTPPELWDHGIAGHFLTTIYMPLIMHHIRAIIHKI
;
A
#
# COMPACT_ATOMS: atom_id res chain seq x y z
N MET A 1 59.52 17.46 -46.56
CA MET A 1 59.09 16.05 -46.45
C MET A 1 59.45 15.63 -45.03
N ILE A 2 58.57 15.44 -44.04
CA ILE A 2 57.37 14.59 -43.97
C ILE A 2 56.47 15.20 -42.87
N LYS A 3 55.30 15.72 -43.26
CA LYS A 3 54.12 15.87 -42.41
C LYS A 3 53.36 14.56 -42.58
N ASN A 4 53.39 13.67 -41.58
CA ASN A 4 52.45 12.57 -41.35
C ASN A 4 53.14 11.51 -40.49
N ILE A 5 52.85 11.49 -39.20
CA ILE A 5 52.50 10.26 -38.44
C ILE A 5 51.62 10.79 -37.30
N TYR A 6 50.36 10.97 -37.66
CA TYR A 6 49.26 11.32 -36.78
C TYR A 6 48.90 10.10 -35.90
N CYS A 7 48.45 10.39 -34.69
CA CYS A 7 47.27 9.75 -34.07
C CYS A 7 47.20 8.22 -34.03
N SER A 8 48.23 7.50 -33.59
CA SER A 8 48.10 6.06 -33.34
C SER A 8 48.38 5.63 -31.90
N LEU A 9 48.10 6.49 -30.91
CA LEU A 9 48.18 6.10 -29.50
C LEU A 9 47.02 6.65 -28.65
N SER A 10 45.82 6.72 -29.22
CA SER A 10 44.60 6.73 -28.41
C SER A 10 44.21 5.27 -28.19
N VAL A 11 44.72 4.67 -27.11
CA VAL A 11 44.21 3.41 -26.59
C VAL A 11 42.74 3.63 -26.25
N LEU A 12 41.85 3.19 -27.14
CA LEU A 12 40.45 3.02 -26.87
C LEU A 12 40.34 1.91 -25.82
N ILE A 13 40.30 2.32 -24.54
CA ILE A 13 39.83 1.47 -23.45
C ILE A 13 38.33 1.30 -23.71
N ILE A 14 37.98 0.33 -24.55
CA ILE A 14 36.61 -0.17 -24.68
C ILE A 14 36.37 -0.94 -23.40
N GLY A 15 35.83 -0.26 -22.39
CA GLY A 15 35.30 -0.91 -21.21
C GLY A 15 34.19 -1.86 -21.66
N CYS A 16 34.42 -3.16 -21.51
CA CYS A 16 33.35 -4.15 -21.61
C CYS A 16 32.39 -3.91 -20.43
N ALA A 17 31.36 -3.11 -20.67
CA ALA A 17 30.18 -3.13 -19.81
C ALA A 17 29.47 -4.47 -20.07
N SER A 18 29.50 -5.37 -19.10
CA SER A 18 28.64 -6.54 -19.07
C SER A 18 27.19 -6.07 -18.93
N ALA A 19 26.41 -6.20 -20.01
CA ALA A 19 24.97 -6.01 -19.96
C ALA A 19 24.33 -7.29 -19.42
N TYR A 20 23.64 -7.18 -18.30
CA TYR A 20 22.83 -8.26 -17.74
C TYR A 20 21.38 -8.03 -18.14
N ALA A 21 20.76 -9.01 -18.78
CA ALA A 21 19.34 -9.03 -19.09
C ALA A 21 18.73 -10.27 -18.43
N VAL A 22 17.58 -10.10 -17.78
CA VAL A 22 16.80 -11.17 -17.20
C VAL A 22 15.63 -11.44 -18.15
N GLU A 23 15.44 -12.69 -18.55
CA GLU A 23 14.35 -13.11 -19.44
C GLU A 23 13.60 -14.27 -18.78
N PHE A 24 12.27 -14.23 -18.83
CA PHE A 24 11.42 -15.28 -18.28
C PHE A 24 10.83 -16.16 -19.38
N ASN A 25 10.95 -17.48 -19.22
CA ASN A 25 10.35 -18.43 -20.16
C ASN A 25 8.83 -18.53 -19.97
N LYS A 26 8.07 -18.23 -21.03
CA LYS A 26 6.61 -18.32 -21.07
C LYS A 26 6.06 -19.76 -21.07
N ASP A 27 6.87 -20.76 -21.45
CA ASP A 27 6.43 -22.16 -21.53
C ASP A 27 6.09 -22.77 -20.16
N LEU A 28 6.57 -22.15 -19.08
CA LEU A 28 6.24 -22.52 -17.70
C LEU A 28 4.84 -22.05 -17.28
N ILE A 29 4.23 -21.12 -18.04
CA ILE A 29 2.85 -20.66 -17.82
C ILE A 29 1.87 -21.61 -18.50
N GLU A 30 0.70 -21.79 -17.88
CA GLU A 30 -0.38 -22.65 -18.34
C GLU A 30 -0.76 -22.36 -19.80
N ALA A 31 -0.97 -23.43 -20.58
CA ALA A 31 -0.97 -23.37 -22.04
C ALA A 31 -2.09 -22.48 -22.63
N GLU A 32 -3.22 -22.33 -21.95
CA GLU A 32 -4.35 -21.50 -22.40
C GLU A 32 -4.04 -19.99 -22.41
N ASP A 33 -3.09 -19.53 -21.59
CA ASP A 33 -2.80 -18.11 -21.41
C ASP A 33 -1.47 -17.65 -22.04
N ARG A 34 -0.69 -18.56 -22.65
CA ARG A 34 0.67 -18.27 -23.15
C ARG A 34 0.75 -17.12 -24.15
N GLU A 35 -0.23 -16.99 -25.04
CA GLU A 35 -0.28 -15.94 -26.06
C GLU A 35 -0.73 -14.58 -25.50
N ASN A 36 -1.36 -14.57 -24.32
CA ASN A 36 -1.94 -13.36 -23.71
C ASN A 36 -1.08 -12.80 -22.56
N VAL A 37 -0.02 -13.50 -22.15
CA VAL A 37 0.82 -13.10 -21.02
C VAL A 37 2.08 -12.36 -21.50
N ASN A 38 2.22 -11.11 -21.04
CA ASN A 38 3.45 -10.34 -21.19
C ASN A 38 4.31 -10.41 -19.92
N LEU A 39 5.45 -11.09 -20.00
CA LEU A 39 6.39 -11.24 -18.89
C LEU A 39 7.44 -10.13 -18.82
N SER A 40 7.53 -9.25 -19.83
CA SER A 40 8.56 -8.19 -19.89
C SER A 40 8.48 -7.24 -18.69
N GLN A 41 7.28 -7.08 -18.12
CA GLN A 41 7.06 -6.28 -16.91
C GLN A 41 7.73 -6.82 -15.64
N PHE A 42 8.15 -8.09 -15.64
CA PHE A 42 8.85 -8.72 -14.51
C PHE A 42 10.37 -8.71 -14.67
N GLU A 43 10.88 -8.35 -15.86
CA GLU A 43 12.32 -8.30 -16.15
C GLU A 43 13.00 -7.08 -15.53
N THR A 44 12.23 -6.04 -15.18
CA THR A 44 12.74 -4.83 -14.54
C THR A 44 12.57 -4.91 -13.02
N ASP A 45 13.68 -4.77 -12.31
CA ASP A 45 13.66 -4.76 -10.85
C ASP A 45 12.90 -3.55 -10.28
N GLY A 46 12.31 -3.73 -9.10
CA GLY A 46 11.86 -2.62 -8.26
C GLY A 46 10.44 -2.07 -8.47
N GLN A 47 9.79 -2.24 -9.63
CA GLN A 47 8.42 -1.69 -9.85
C GLN A 47 7.33 -2.77 -9.93
N LEU A 48 6.16 -2.49 -9.33
CA LEU A 48 4.96 -3.28 -9.62
C LEU A 48 4.43 -2.88 -11.01
N PRO A 49 3.88 -3.83 -11.77
CA PRO A 49 3.08 -3.51 -12.94
C PRO A 49 1.91 -2.59 -12.58
N VAL A 50 1.36 -1.90 -13.59
CA VAL A 50 0.12 -1.14 -13.42
C VAL A 50 -1.01 -2.10 -13.05
N GLY A 51 -1.83 -1.72 -12.07
CA GLY A 51 -2.87 -2.62 -11.57
C GLY A 51 -3.30 -2.30 -10.14
N LYS A 52 -4.21 -3.11 -9.61
CA LYS A 52 -4.70 -2.98 -8.23
C LYS A 52 -4.08 -4.05 -7.36
N TYR A 53 -3.59 -3.64 -6.20
CA TYR A 53 -2.89 -4.51 -5.26
C TYR A 53 -3.36 -4.24 -3.84
N SER A 54 -3.62 -5.32 -3.11
CA SER A 54 -3.93 -5.26 -1.69
C SER A 54 -2.64 -5.43 -0.87
N LEU A 55 -2.39 -4.52 0.06
CA LEU A 55 -1.13 -4.46 0.80
C LEU A 55 -1.28 -3.77 2.15
N ASN A 56 -0.25 -3.95 2.98
CA ASN A 56 -0.12 -3.23 4.24
C ASN A 56 0.61 -1.90 4.04
N ALA A 57 0.21 -0.84 4.74
CA ALA A 57 0.94 0.42 4.73
C ALA A 57 1.72 0.66 6.04
N LEU A 58 2.89 1.30 5.90
CA LEU A 58 3.65 1.89 7.00
C LEU A 58 3.73 3.40 6.76
N ILE A 59 3.34 4.21 7.74
CA ILE A 59 3.58 5.67 7.72
C ILE A 59 4.66 5.99 8.74
N ASN A 60 5.78 6.58 8.31
CA ASN A 60 6.93 6.91 9.18
C ASN A 60 7.32 5.72 10.08
N ASN A 61 7.44 4.53 9.47
CA ASN A 61 7.77 3.23 10.09
C ASN A 61 6.73 2.69 11.10
N LYS A 62 5.56 3.32 11.22
CA LYS A 62 4.45 2.82 12.06
C LYS A 62 3.46 2.06 11.19
N ARG A 63 3.08 0.86 11.64
CA ARG A 63 2.05 0.05 10.96
C ARG A 63 0.70 0.75 11.00
N THR A 64 0.03 0.80 9.86
CA THR A 64 -1.39 1.11 9.81
C THR A 64 -2.16 -0.18 10.12
N PRO A 65 -3.25 -0.13 10.91
CA PRO A 65 -4.05 -1.32 11.20
C PRO A 65 -4.95 -1.75 10.03
N ILE A 66 -4.88 -1.07 8.89
CA ILE A 66 -5.74 -1.28 7.72
C ILE A 66 -4.92 -1.83 6.55
N HIS A 67 -5.51 -2.81 5.85
CA HIS A 67 -5.12 -3.22 4.50
C HIS A 67 -5.72 -2.25 3.48
N LEU A 68 -4.88 -1.77 2.55
CA LEU A 68 -5.31 -0.85 1.51
C LEU A 68 -5.27 -1.53 0.16
N ASP A 69 -6.35 -1.35 -0.60
CA ASP A 69 -6.40 -1.69 -2.02
C ASP A 69 -5.95 -0.47 -2.82
N LEU A 70 -4.68 -0.45 -3.20
CA LEU A 70 -4.06 0.66 -3.90
C LEU A 70 -3.89 0.34 -5.38
N GLN A 71 -3.93 1.38 -6.21
CA GLN A 71 -3.73 1.25 -7.65
C GLN A 71 -2.37 1.80 -8.05
N TRP A 72 -1.59 1.02 -8.78
CA TRP A 72 -0.39 1.48 -9.48
C TRP A 72 -0.77 1.97 -10.86
N VAL A 73 -0.37 3.19 -11.20
CA VAL A 73 -0.65 3.86 -12.48
C VAL A 73 0.63 4.34 -13.13
N LEU A 74 0.61 4.50 -14.46
CA LEU A 74 1.75 5.05 -15.20
C LEU A 74 1.54 6.55 -15.39
N ILE A 75 2.46 7.37 -14.87
CA ILE A 75 2.46 8.83 -15.01
C ILE A 75 3.84 9.26 -15.45
N ASP A 76 3.93 9.99 -16.56
CA ASP A 76 5.21 10.44 -17.14
C ASP A 76 6.23 9.29 -17.34
N ASN A 77 5.74 8.12 -17.78
CA ASN A 77 6.48 6.86 -17.94
C ASN A 77 7.10 6.28 -16.65
N GLN A 78 6.63 6.73 -15.48
CA GLN A 78 7.02 6.18 -14.19
C GLN A 78 5.79 5.61 -13.48
N THR A 79 5.95 4.47 -12.83
CA THR A 79 4.86 3.87 -12.07
C THR A 79 4.73 4.59 -10.73
N ALA A 80 3.54 5.11 -10.44
CA ALA A 80 3.22 5.83 -9.22
C ALA A 80 2.09 5.12 -8.47
N VAL A 81 2.07 5.24 -7.13
CA VAL A 81 0.94 4.75 -6.34
C VAL A 81 -0.13 5.82 -6.27
N CYS A 82 -1.33 5.39 -6.61
CA CYS A 82 -2.52 6.19 -6.59
C CYS A 82 -3.17 6.16 -5.22
N LEU A 83 -3.42 7.32 -4.63
CA LEU A 83 -4.17 7.45 -3.38
C LEU A 83 -5.45 8.24 -3.61
N THR A 84 -6.54 7.80 -2.98
CA THR A 84 -7.79 8.56 -2.91
C THR A 84 -7.81 9.45 -1.66
N PRO A 85 -8.65 10.50 -1.61
CA PRO A 85 -8.86 11.30 -0.39
C PRO A 85 -9.25 10.45 0.83
N GLU A 86 -10.05 9.41 0.63
CA GLU A 86 -10.43 8.46 1.68
C GLU A 86 -9.21 7.68 2.19
N GLN A 87 -8.37 7.16 1.28
CA GLN A 87 -7.15 6.44 1.66
C GLN A 87 -6.16 7.35 2.40
N LEU A 88 -6.01 8.60 1.98
CA LEU A 88 -5.21 9.60 2.69
C LEU A 88 -5.73 9.85 4.11
N THR A 89 -7.05 9.88 4.28
CA THR A 89 -7.70 9.99 5.59
C THR A 89 -7.35 8.79 6.48
N LEU A 90 -7.45 7.56 5.96
CA LEU A 90 -7.10 6.33 6.70
C LEU A 90 -5.61 6.26 7.04
N LEU A 91 -4.74 6.75 6.17
CA LEU A 91 -3.31 6.88 6.43
C LEU A 91 -3.01 7.95 7.50
N GLY A 92 -3.95 8.86 7.74
CA GLY A 92 -3.90 9.88 8.79
C GLY A 92 -3.23 11.18 8.34
N PHE A 93 -3.38 11.54 7.06
CA PHE A 93 -3.00 12.86 6.57
C PHE A 93 -3.96 13.93 7.11
N THR A 94 -3.49 15.18 7.20
CA THR A 94 -4.31 16.33 7.60
C THR A 94 -5.34 16.69 6.52
N ASP A 95 -6.43 17.31 6.95
CA ASP A 95 -7.53 17.68 6.04
C ASP A 95 -7.05 18.67 4.96
N GLU A 96 -6.08 19.54 5.27
CA GLU A 96 -5.43 20.43 4.32
C GLU A 96 -4.78 19.67 3.15
N ILE A 97 -4.03 18.60 3.45
CA ILE A 97 -3.38 17.79 2.41
C ILE A 97 -4.42 16.98 1.61
N ILE A 98 -5.48 16.53 2.28
CA ILE A 98 -6.58 15.81 1.63
C ILE A 98 -7.31 16.73 0.63
N GLU A 99 -7.56 17.99 1.01
CA GLU A 99 -8.16 19.00 0.12
C GLU A 99 -7.25 19.31 -1.09
N VAL A 100 -5.94 19.47 -0.86
CA VAL A 100 -4.96 19.65 -1.94
C VAL A 100 -4.97 18.44 -2.88
N ALA A 101 -4.97 17.22 -2.33
CA ALA A 101 -5.04 16.01 -3.12
C ALA A 101 -6.32 15.93 -3.96
N GLN A 102 -7.47 16.33 -3.38
CA GLN A 102 -8.76 16.36 -4.07
C GLN A 102 -8.79 17.37 -5.23
N GLN A 103 -8.12 18.52 -5.10
CA GLN A 103 -8.01 19.52 -6.15
C GLN A 103 -7.06 19.11 -7.29
N ASN A 104 -6.10 18.24 -7.01
CA ASN A 104 -5.05 17.82 -7.95
C ASN A 104 -5.22 16.36 -8.43
N LEU A 105 -6.46 15.85 -8.41
CA LEU A 105 -6.77 14.53 -8.95
C LEU A 105 -6.56 14.50 -10.47
N ILE A 106 -5.88 13.46 -10.94
CA ILE A 106 -5.71 13.13 -12.35
C ILE A 106 -6.53 11.86 -12.59
N ASP A 107 -7.65 11.96 -13.30
CA ASP A 107 -8.58 10.85 -13.53
C ASP A 107 -9.00 10.12 -12.24
N GLY A 108 -9.25 10.89 -11.17
CA GLY A 108 -9.64 10.35 -9.85
C GLY A 108 -8.47 9.82 -9.02
N CYS A 109 -7.24 10.05 -9.46
CA CYS A 109 -6.03 9.57 -8.81
C CYS A 109 -5.17 10.72 -8.26
N TYR A 110 -4.74 10.63 -7.01
CA TYR A 110 -3.66 11.48 -6.50
C TYR A 110 -2.36 10.70 -6.43
N PRO A 111 -1.39 10.96 -7.33
CA PRO A 111 -0.10 10.27 -7.35
C PRO A 111 0.84 10.87 -6.29
N ILE A 112 1.05 10.13 -5.21
CA ILE A 112 1.79 10.64 -4.04
C ILE A 112 3.27 10.91 -4.35
N GLU A 113 3.87 10.22 -5.33
CA GLU A 113 5.25 10.44 -5.76
C GLU A 113 5.49 11.84 -6.38
N LYS A 114 4.44 12.58 -6.74
CA LYS A 114 4.60 13.98 -7.18
C LYS A 114 5.03 14.89 -6.03
N GLU A 115 4.75 14.51 -4.79
CA GLU A 115 5.12 15.28 -3.62
C GLU A 115 6.59 15.04 -3.26
N LYS A 116 7.44 16.02 -3.52
CA LYS A 116 8.89 15.94 -3.28
C LYS A 116 9.26 15.69 -1.81
N GLN A 117 8.36 16.00 -0.88
CA GLN A 117 8.57 15.83 0.56
C GLN A 117 8.16 14.43 1.05
N ILE A 118 7.55 13.61 0.18
CA ILE A 118 7.15 12.25 0.47
C ILE A 118 8.07 11.27 -0.25
N THR A 119 8.44 10.19 0.42
CA THR A 119 9.15 9.06 -0.21
C THR A 119 8.38 7.77 0.01
N THR A 120 8.18 7.02 -1.05
CA THR A 120 7.53 5.70 -1.02
C THR A 120 8.56 4.59 -1.27
N TYR A 121 8.39 3.47 -0.59
CA TYR A 121 9.18 2.26 -0.79
C TYR A 121 8.28 1.04 -0.66
N LEU A 122 8.30 0.17 -1.67
CA LEU A 122 7.50 -1.05 -1.68
C LEU A 122 8.38 -2.29 -1.44
N ASP A 123 8.07 -3.04 -0.39
CA ASP A 123 8.54 -4.42 -0.23
C ASP A 123 7.55 -5.36 -0.93
N LYS A 124 7.89 -5.79 -2.15
CA LYS A 124 7.05 -6.70 -2.95
C LYS A 124 6.86 -8.06 -2.27
N GLY A 125 7.89 -8.57 -1.59
CA GLY A 125 7.85 -9.89 -0.95
C GLY A 125 6.89 -9.94 0.23
N LYS A 126 6.73 -8.81 0.93
CA LYS A 126 5.76 -8.67 2.03
C LYS A 126 4.44 -8.00 1.63
N MET A 127 4.31 -7.55 0.38
CA MET A 127 3.24 -6.65 -0.07
C MET A 127 3.01 -5.54 0.97
N GLN A 128 4.05 -4.72 1.18
CA GLN A 128 4.06 -3.65 2.17
C GLN A 128 4.61 -2.35 1.59
N LEU A 129 3.81 -1.30 1.61
CA LEU A 129 4.17 0.05 1.18
C LEU A 129 4.60 0.88 2.39
N SER A 130 5.84 1.35 2.39
CA SER A 130 6.36 2.31 3.36
C SER A 130 6.31 3.71 2.80
N ILE A 131 5.67 4.63 3.50
CA ILE A 131 5.54 6.04 3.14
C ILE A 131 6.19 6.85 4.24
N SER A 132 7.16 7.68 3.88
CA SER A 132 7.74 8.68 4.78
C SER A 132 7.23 10.05 4.38
N ALA A 133 6.61 10.76 5.31
CA ALA A 133 5.99 12.06 5.08
C ALA A 133 6.32 13.04 6.22
N PRO A 134 6.30 14.36 5.97
CA PRO A 134 6.53 15.36 7.01
C PRO A 134 5.51 15.25 8.14
N GLN A 135 5.95 15.41 9.39
CA GLN A 135 5.04 15.30 10.53
C GLN A 135 3.94 16.38 10.52
N ALA A 136 4.18 17.53 9.90
CA ALA A 136 3.19 18.61 9.76
C ALA A 136 2.01 18.22 8.84
N TRP A 137 2.18 17.19 8.00
CA TRP A 137 1.15 16.71 7.06
C TRP A 137 0.33 15.56 7.64
N LEU A 138 0.71 15.08 8.82
CA LEU A 138 0.05 13.97 9.49
C LEU A 138 -0.73 14.48 10.71
N LYS A 139 -1.92 13.94 10.91
CA LYS A 139 -2.70 14.15 12.14
C LYS A 139 -1.89 13.61 13.33
N TYR A 140 -2.08 14.25 14.48
CA TYR A 140 -1.46 13.81 15.74
C TYR A 140 -1.91 12.37 16.05
N LYS A 141 -0.95 11.48 16.36
CA LYS A 141 -1.21 10.09 16.77
C LYS A 141 -0.46 9.82 18.06
N ASP A 142 -1.19 9.51 19.12
CA ASP A 142 -0.65 9.00 20.38
C ASP A 142 -0.51 7.47 20.31
N ALA A 143 0.39 6.88 21.10
CA ALA A 143 0.56 5.43 21.14
C ALA A 143 -0.65 4.71 21.76
N ASN A 144 -1.39 5.37 22.66
CA ASN A 144 -2.51 4.77 23.41
C ASN A 144 -3.89 5.24 22.92
N TRP A 145 -3.98 5.82 21.71
CA TRP A 145 -5.22 6.37 21.18
C TRP A 145 -5.43 5.97 19.73
N THR A 146 -6.62 5.44 19.43
CA THR A 146 -7.03 5.07 18.08
C THR A 146 -7.91 6.18 17.50
N PRO A 147 -7.54 6.77 16.35
CA PRO A 147 -8.34 7.82 15.72
C PRO A 147 -9.76 7.36 15.35
N PRO A 148 -10.78 8.27 15.42
CA PRO A 148 -12.17 7.95 15.09
C PRO A 148 -12.37 7.41 13.68
N GLU A 149 -11.51 7.80 12.73
CA GLU A 149 -11.55 7.32 11.34
C GLU A 149 -11.30 5.81 11.23
N LEU A 150 -10.77 5.17 12.29
CA LEU A 150 -10.53 3.73 12.37
C LEU A 150 -11.59 3.00 13.20
N TRP A 151 -12.59 3.70 13.73
CA TRP A 151 -13.60 3.08 14.59
C TRP A 151 -14.61 2.32 13.73
N ASP A 152 -14.85 1.07 14.11
CA ASP A 152 -15.95 0.29 13.56
C ASP A 152 -17.23 0.60 14.35
N HIS A 153 -18.31 0.91 13.63
CA HIS A 153 -19.64 1.07 14.22
C HIS A 153 -20.27 -0.26 14.65
N GLY A 154 -19.61 -1.37 14.32
CA GLY A 154 -20.06 -2.71 14.61
C GLY A 154 -21.24 -3.10 13.74
N ILE A 155 -21.85 -4.22 14.10
CA ILE A 155 -22.96 -4.82 13.37
C ILE A 155 -24.21 -4.71 14.25
N ALA A 156 -25.33 -4.29 13.67
CA ALA A 156 -26.60 -4.25 14.37
C ALA A 156 -27.00 -5.65 14.85
N GLY A 157 -27.13 -5.83 16.17
CA GLY A 157 -27.41 -7.12 16.79
C GLY A 157 -28.22 -6.99 18.09
N HIS A 158 -28.87 -8.08 18.48
CA HIS A 158 -29.58 -8.20 19.75
C HIS A 158 -28.86 -9.21 20.64
N PHE A 159 -28.62 -8.87 21.91
CA PHE A 159 -28.02 -9.77 22.89
C PHE A 159 -29.02 -10.06 24.02
N LEU A 160 -29.21 -11.35 24.33
CA LEU A 160 -29.94 -11.79 25.52
C LEU A 160 -28.95 -12.43 26.50
N THR A 161 -28.90 -11.92 27.73
CA THR A 161 -28.14 -12.52 28.82
C THR A 161 -29.10 -13.05 29.89
N THR A 162 -28.90 -14.27 30.34
CA THR A 162 -29.64 -14.84 31.48
C THR A 162 -28.73 -14.84 32.70
N ILE A 163 -29.07 -14.05 33.72
CA ILE A 163 -28.37 -14.06 35.00
C ILE A 163 -29.16 -14.97 35.95
N TYR A 164 -28.64 -16.17 36.23
CA TYR A 164 -29.21 -17.04 37.25
C TYR A 164 -28.60 -16.70 38.61
N MET A 165 -29.39 -16.08 39.49
CA MET A 165 -29.02 -15.83 40.88
C MET A 165 -29.71 -16.87 41.77
N PRO A 166 -28.98 -17.80 42.43
CA PRO A 166 -29.57 -18.92 43.17
C PRO A 166 -30.15 -18.55 44.54
N LEU A 167 -30.46 -17.27 44.80
CA LEU A 167 -31.15 -16.82 46.01
C LEU A 167 -32.50 -16.23 45.60
N ILE A 168 -33.54 -17.08 45.57
CA ILE A 168 -35.00 -16.80 45.75
C ILE A 168 -35.81 -18.09 45.49
N MET A 169 -35.20 -19.21 45.06
CA MET A 169 -35.92 -20.49 44.89
C MET A 169 -36.30 -21.21 46.21
N HIS A 170 -36.18 -20.56 47.37
CA HIS A 170 -36.68 -21.08 48.65
C HIS A 170 -38.06 -20.54 49.05
N HIS A 171 -38.52 -19.39 48.51
CA HIS A 171 -39.82 -18.83 48.91
C HIS A 171 -41.01 -19.30 48.04
N ILE A 172 -40.79 -19.72 46.80
CA ILE A 172 -41.89 -20.15 45.90
C ILE A 172 -42.35 -21.58 46.21
N ARG A 173 -41.48 -22.43 46.80
CA ARG A 173 -41.83 -23.82 47.13
C ARG A 173 -42.85 -23.95 48.28
N ALA A 174 -43.00 -22.92 49.11
CA ALA A 174 -43.97 -22.91 50.22
C ALA A 174 -45.41 -22.56 49.80
N ILE A 175 -45.60 -21.91 48.65
CA ILE A 175 -46.94 -21.47 48.19
C ILE A 175 -47.65 -22.58 47.39
N ILE A 176 -46.90 -23.42 46.67
CA ILE A 176 -47.46 -24.51 45.84
C ILE A 176 -47.85 -25.76 46.65
N HIS A 177 -47.37 -25.91 47.90
CA HIS A 177 -47.77 -27.02 48.78
C HIS A 177 -48.96 -26.70 49.70
N LYS A 178 -49.58 -25.51 49.55
CA LYS A 178 -50.69 -25.04 50.40
C LYS A 178 -51.95 -24.65 49.62
N ILE A 179 -52.03 -25.04 48.35
CA ILE A 179 -53.21 -25.04 47.48
C ILE A 179 -53.37 -26.47 46.97
#